data_AF-A0A7S2R300-F1
#
_entry.id   AF-A0A7S2R300-F1
#
_cell.length_a   1.000
_cell.length_b   1.000
_cell.length_c   1.000
_cell.angle_alpha   90.00
_cell.angle_beta   90.00
_cell.angle_gamma   90.00
#
_symmetry.space_group_name_H-M   'P 1'
#
loop_
_entity.id
_entity.type
_entity.pdbx_description
1 polymer ?
#
loop_
_entity_poly.entity_id
_entity_poly.type
_entity_poly.pdbx_seq_one_letter_code
_entity_poly.pdbx_strand_id
1 'polypeptide(L)'
;PFDAVLHGAIGNAIEKYFSCTIDKLELDDAFCIQYNMSQHDTRCAKHVDPSDITVNMCLENTHDVTGSQVMFYGKQTLHNYDGPSPSKTISSDVDDDNPETFLVNQDRGFATIHWGRHPHMTTPLTSGGKRTNIILTYCFKEKDKNHVLNQNCFFTS
;
A
#
# COMPACT_ATOMS: atom_id res chain seq x y z
N PRO A 1 -4.05 -5.78 20.33
CA PRO A 1 -5.14 -5.18 19.51
C PRO A 1 -4.55 -4.52 18.27
N PHE A 2 -5.15 -4.69 17.09
CA PHE A 2 -4.66 -4.07 15.85
C PHE A 2 -4.69 -2.54 15.91
N ASP A 3 -5.61 -1.98 16.69
CA ASP A 3 -5.72 -0.54 16.97
C ASP A 3 -4.42 0.04 17.56
N ALA A 4 -3.64 -0.77 18.29
CA ALA A 4 -2.35 -0.35 18.85
C ALA A 4 -1.28 -0.06 17.78
N VAL A 5 -1.46 -0.58 16.55
CA VAL A 5 -0.52 -0.37 15.44
C VAL A 5 -0.46 1.11 15.03
N LEU A 6 -1.58 1.83 15.14
CA LEU A 6 -1.63 3.26 14.84
C LEU A 6 -1.01 4.14 15.93
N HIS A 7 -0.86 3.65 17.17
CA HIS A 7 -0.34 4.46 18.29
C HIS A 7 1.21 4.50 18.36
N GLY A 8 1.90 4.35 17.23
CA GLY A 8 3.36 4.28 17.15
C GLY A 8 3.92 4.87 15.87
N ALA A 9 5.04 4.31 15.39
CA ALA A 9 5.75 4.81 14.21
C ALA A 9 4.88 4.84 12.94
N ILE A 10 3.94 3.90 12.80
CA ILE A 10 3.02 3.82 11.65
C ILE A 10 2.04 4.98 11.67
N GLY A 11 1.38 5.26 12.80
CA GLY A 11 0.49 6.42 12.92
C GLY A 11 1.22 7.74 12.69
N ASN A 12 2.40 7.91 13.29
CA ASN A 12 3.22 9.11 13.07
C ASN A 12 3.55 9.32 11.59
N ALA A 13 3.81 8.24 10.84
CA ALA A 13 4.06 8.31 9.40
C ALA A 13 2.78 8.68 8.63
N ILE A 14 1.63 8.11 8.99
CA ILE A 14 0.32 8.45 8.40
C ILE A 14 0.02 9.94 8.59
N GLU A 15 0.13 10.46 9.82
CA GLU A 15 -0.16 11.87 10.10
C GLU A 15 0.76 12.81 9.35
N LYS A 16 2.05 12.46 9.27
CA LYS A 16 3.05 13.28 8.59
C LYS A 16 2.87 13.30 7.08
N TYR A 17 2.65 12.13 6.47
CA TYR A 17 2.78 11.94 5.02
C TYR A 17 1.45 11.82 4.27
N PHE A 18 0.34 11.55 4.97
CA PHE A 18 -0.97 11.31 4.36
C PHE A 18 -2.00 12.39 4.73
N SER A 19 -1.59 13.48 5.38
CA SER A 19 -2.46 14.61 5.81
C SER A 19 -3.74 14.15 6.55
N CYS A 20 -3.63 13.06 7.30
CA CYS A 20 -4.73 12.41 7.98
C CYS A 20 -4.37 12.24 9.45
N THR A 21 -5.25 12.68 10.36
CA THR A 21 -5.12 12.36 11.79
C THR A 21 -5.58 10.92 12.03
N ILE A 22 -4.83 10.12 12.79
CA ILE A 22 -5.18 8.71 13.04
C ILE A 22 -6.55 8.53 13.70
N ASP A 23 -7.01 9.50 14.48
CA ASP A 23 -8.34 9.48 15.12
C ASP A 23 -9.49 9.50 14.11
N LYS A 24 -9.22 9.90 12.86
CA LYS A 24 -10.19 9.89 11.76
C LYS A 24 -10.22 8.55 11.01
N LEU A 25 -9.33 7.61 11.33
CA LEU A 25 -9.27 6.29 10.70
C LEU A 25 -9.97 5.24 11.55
N GLU A 26 -10.71 4.36 10.90
CA GLU A 26 -11.23 3.12 11.45
C GLU A 26 -10.63 1.93 10.71
N LEU A 27 -10.32 0.86 11.45
CA LEU A 27 -9.89 -0.40 10.86
C LEU A 27 -11.08 -1.00 10.10
N ASP A 28 -10.89 -1.26 8.82
CA ASP A 28 -11.89 -1.86 7.93
C ASP A 28 -11.70 -3.38 7.88
N ASP A 29 -10.50 -3.86 7.56
CA ASP A 29 -10.16 -5.28 7.54
C ASP A 29 -8.72 -5.53 8.03
N ALA A 30 -8.49 -6.76 8.52
CA ALA A 30 -7.20 -7.23 8.97
C ALA A 30 -7.02 -8.70 8.61
N PHE A 31 -6.08 -9.00 7.71
CA PHE A 31 -5.84 -10.36 7.25
C PHE A 31 -4.35 -10.66 7.10
N CYS A 32 -4.01 -11.94 7.19
CA CYS A 32 -2.64 -12.42 7.04
C CYS A 32 -2.49 -13.06 5.68
N ILE A 33 -1.44 -12.69 4.95
CA ILE A 33 -1.04 -13.37 3.72
C ILE A 33 0.30 -14.05 3.93
N GLN A 34 0.33 -15.35 3.62
CA GLN A 34 1.56 -16.14 3.60
C GLN A 34 1.87 -16.52 2.16
N TYR A 35 3.11 -16.27 1.75
CA TYR A 35 3.69 -16.68 0.48
C TYR A 35 4.77 -17.71 0.75
N ASN A 36 4.72 -18.85 0.08
CA ASN A 36 5.72 -19.91 0.16
C ASN A 36 5.71 -20.78 -1.10
N MET A 37 6.75 -21.59 -1.27
CA MET A 37 6.96 -22.42 -2.47
C MET A 37 5.95 -23.56 -2.65
N SER A 38 5.08 -23.84 -1.67
CA SER A 38 4.02 -24.85 -1.83
C SER A 38 2.77 -24.31 -2.55
N GLN A 39 2.66 -22.99 -2.72
CA GLN A 39 1.56 -22.36 -3.45
C GLN A 39 1.85 -22.34 -4.96
N HIS A 40 0.87 -22.75 -5.75
CA HIS A 40 0.98 -22.77 -7.22
C HIS A 40 1.04 -21.36 -7.83
N ASP A 41 0.32 -20.41 -7.24
CA ASP A 41 0.42 -19.00 -7.58
C ASP A 41 0.63 -18.17 -6.31
N THR A 42 1.71 -17.40 -6.31
CA THR A 42 2.09 -16.47 -5.25
C THR A 42 1.95 -15.02 -5.71
N ARG A 43 1.42 -14.79 -6.90
CA ARG A 43 1.07 -13.47 -7.39
C ARG A 43 -0.20 -13.03 -6.71
N CYS A 44 -0.24 -11.75 -6.38
CA CYS A 44 -1.49 -11.04 -6.21
C CYS A 44 -1.62 -10.17 -7.45
N ALA A 45 -2.67 -10.39 -8.26
CA ALA A 45 -2.85 -9.67 -9.53
C ALA A 45 -2.89 -8.15 -9.32
N LYS A 46 -2.66 -7.37 -10.38
CA LYS A 46 -2.77 -5.91 -10.30
C LYS A 46 -4.18 -5.51 -9.83
N HIS A 47 -4.25 -4.75 -8.75
CA HIS A 47 -5.49 -4.29 -8.14
C HIS A 47 -5.28 -2.97 -7.38
N VAL A 48 -6.38 -2.46 -6.83
CA VAL A 48 -6.41 -1.43 -5.79
C VAL A 48 -7.15 -2.02 -4.59
N ASP A 49 -6.82 -1.56 -3.39
CA ASP A 49 -7.53 -1.97 -2.19
C ASP A 49 -8.82 -1.17 -2.02
N PRO A 50 -9.90 -1.79 -1.52
CA PRO A 50 -11.14 -1.09 -1.20
C PRO A 50 -11.02 -0.31 0.13
N SER A 51 -9.99 0.51 0.28
CA SER A 51 -9.64 1.23 1.51
C SER A 51 -9.09 2.63 1.20
N ASP A 52 -9.01 3.48 2.22
CA ASP A 52 -8.32 4.77 2.10
C ASP A 52 -6.81 4.60 2.29
N ILE A 53 -6.41 3.88 3.34
CA ILE A 53 -5.01 3.59 3.69
C ILE A 53 -4.85 2.09 3.88
N THR A 54 -3.79 1.54 3.28
CA THR A 54 -3.34 0.17 3.53
C THR A 54 -2.00 0.19 4.25
N VAL A 55 -1.90 -0.58 5.33
CA VAL A 55 -0.67 -0.87 6.04
C VAL A 55 -0.32 -2.34 5.85
N ASN A 56 0.76 -2.60 5.13
CA ASN A 56 1.28 -3.93 4.86
C ASN A 56 2.55 -4.16 5.69
N MET A 57 2.43 -4.92 6.78
CA MET A 57 3.52 -5.21 7.71
C MET A 57 4.13 -6.58 7.45
N CYS A 58 5.43 -6.62 7.21
CA CYS A 58 6.14 -7.89 7.03
C CYS A 58 6.56 -8.48 8.38
N LEU A 59 5.96 -9.60 8.76
CA LEU A 59 6.25 -10.31 10.01
C LEU A 59 7.41 -11.29 9.88
N GLU A 60 7.51 -11.92 8.71
CA GLU A 60 8.48 -12.96 8.40
C GLU A 60 8.93 -12.79 6.96
N ASN A 61 10.25 -12.76 6.76
CA ASN A 61 10.87 -12.88 5.46
C ASN A 61 12.16 -13.68 5.67
N THR A 62 12.26 -14.84 5.04
CA THR A 62 13.49 -15.65 5.11
C THR A 62 14.52 -15.09 4.14
N HIS A 63 15.81 -15.22 4.47
CA HIS A 63 16.89 -14.57 3.71
C HIS A 63 17.11 -15.11 2.29
N ASP A 64 16.44 -16.20 1.92
CA ASP A 64 16.54 -16.89 0.64
C ASP A 64 15.37 -16.58 -0.33
N VAL A 65 14.45 -15.69 0.05
CA VAL A 65 13.32 -15.28 -0.80
C VAL A 65 13.82 -14.48 -2.01
N THR A 66 13.50 -14.96 -3.22
CA THR A 66 13.64 -14.18 -4.46
C THR A 66 12.26 -13.89 -5.05
N GLY A 67 12.05 -12.64 -5.46
CA GLY A 67 10.74 -12.14 -5.88
C GLY A 67 9.88 -11.73 -4.68
N SER A 68 8.56 -11.91 -4.78
CA SER A 68 7.63 -11.52 -3.70
C SER A 68 7.85 -10.08 -3.22
N GLN A 69 8.04 -9.15 -4.15
CA GLN A 69 8.04 -7.72 -3.89
C GLN A 69 6.66 -7.15 -4.16
N VAL A 70 6.34 -6.01 -3.55
CA VAL A 70 5.17 -5.25 -3.98
C VAL A 70 5.61 -4.34 -5.12
N MET A 71 4.97 -4.47 -6.28
CA MET A 71 5.18 -3.60 -7.42
C MET A 71 4.05 -2.58 -7.49
N PHE A 72 4.40 -1.30 -7.41
CA PHE A 72 3.47 -0.19 -7.56
C PHE A 72 3.50 0.34 -8.98
N TYR A 73 2.34 0.77 -9.47
CA TYR A 73 2.17 1.40 -10.77
C TYR A 73 1.82 2.89 -10.58
N GLY A 74 2.63 3.75 -11.19
CA GLY A 74 2.59 5.19 -10.98
C GLY A 74 3.13 5.61 -9.61
N LYS A 75 3.25 6.92 -9.42
CA LYS A 75 3.63 7.53 -8.14
C LYS A 75 2.43 8.26 -7.56
N GLN A 76 2.31 8.24 -6.25
CA GLN A 76 1.34 9.06 -5.52
C GLN A 76 2.08 10.03 -4.60
N THR A 77 1.63 11.28 -4.60
CA THR A 77 2.28 12.34 -3.82
C THR A 77 1.98 12.12 -2.34
N LEU A 78 3.05 12.12 -1.54
CA LEU A 78 2.97 12.21 -0.08
C LEU A 78 3.06 13.67 0.34
N HIS A 79 2.31 14.06 1.37
CA HIS A 79 2.42 15.37 1.99
C HIS A 79 3.73 15.49 2.77
N ASN A 80 4.27 16.71 2.88
CA ASN A 80 5.50 16.98 3.65
C ASN A 80 6.70 16.07 3.29
N TYR A 81 6.74 15.59 2.04
CA TYR A 81 7.86 14.85 1.49
C TYR A 81 8.64 15.76 0.55
N ASP A 82 9.76 16.30 1.06
CA ASP A 82 10.66 17.22 0.33
C ASP A 82 11.71 16.49 -0.52
N GLY A 83 11.54 15.17 -0.73
CA GLY A 83 12.36 14.43 -1.69
C GLY A 83 12.15 14.92 -3.12
N PRO A 84 12.86 14.38 -4.13
CA PRO A 84 12.67 14.78 -5.52
C PRO A 84 11.20 14.62 -5.88
N SER A 85 10.48 15.75 -5.91
CA SER A 85 9.06 15.79 -6.24
C SER A 85 8.96 15.32 -7.68
N PRO A 86 8.26 14.20 -7.96
CA PRO A 86 8.02 13.82 -9.34
C PRO A 86 7.26 14.98 -9.98
N SER A 87 7.89 15.61 -10.96
CA SER A 87 7.29 16.69 -11.71
C SER A 87 5.92 16.23 -12.20
N LYS A 88 4.89 16.94 -11.75
CA LYS A 88 3.47 16.80 -12.09
C LYS A 88 2.74 15.69 -11.31
N THR A 89 1.82 16.17 -10.49
CA THR A 89 0.45 15.68 -10.34
C THR A 89 0.09 14.59 -11.33
N ILE A 90 -0.46 13.48 -10.85
CA ILE A 90 -1.13 12.48 -11.69
C ILE A 90 -2.16 13.24 -12.53
N SER A 91 -1.81 13.57 -13.78
CA SER A 91 -2.82 13.75 -14.81
C SER A 91 -3.50 12.41 -14.92
N SER A 92 -4.82 12.40 -15.00
CA SER A 92 -5.67 11.27 -15.37
C SER A 92 -5.31 10.63 -16.72
N ASP A 93 -4.25 11.12 -17.36
CA ASP A 93 -3.78 10.82 -18.70
C ASP A 93 -2.39 10.17 -18.62
N VAL A 94 -2.21 9.21 -17.70
CA VAL A 94 -1.07 8.30 -17.80
C VAL A 94 -1.36 7.42 -19.02
N ASP A 95 -0.52 7.49 -20.05
CA ASP A 95 -0.51 6.51 -21.14
C ASP A 95 -0.57 5.11 -20.50
N ASP A 96 -1.70 4.43 -20.67
CA ASP A 96 -1.97 3.12 -20.08
C ASP A 96 -0.98 2.06 -20.61
N ASP A 97 -0.23 2.40 -21.67
CA ASP A 97 0.77 1.58 -22.33
C ASP A 97 2.11 1.47 -21.58
N ASN A 98 2.48 2.39 -20.67
CA ASN A 98 3.73 2.24 -19.88
C ASN A 98 3.78 3.06 -18.57
N PRO A 99 2.96 2.74 -17.55
CA PRO A 99 3.04 3.41 -16.26
C PRO A 99 4.42 3.19 -15.61
N GLU A 100 5.02 4.26 -15.05
CA GLU A 100 6.24 4.15 -14.24
C GLU A 100 6.02 3.13 -13.11
N THR A 101 6.89 2.14 -12.97
CA THR A 101 6.78 1.12 -11.92
C THR A 101 7.98 1.15 -10.98
N PHE A 102 7.75 0.77 -9.73
CA PHE A 102 8.82 0.55 -8.76
C PHE A 102 8.51 -0.61 -7.83
N LEU A 103 9.57 -1.25 -7.32
CA LEU A 103 9.49 -2.41 -6.44
C LEU A 103 9.80 -2.01 -5.00
N VAL A 104 9.01 -2.54 -4.07
CA VAL A 104 9.21 -2.39 -2.63
C VAL A 104 9.49 -3.77 -2.03
N ASN A 105 10.71 -3.92 -1.51
CA ASN A 105 11.09 -5.10 -0.73
C ASN A 105 10.27 -5.13 0.57
N GLN A 106 9.91 -6.34 1.01
CA GLN A 106 9.15 -6.55 2.24
C GLN A 106 10.07 -7.11 3.31
N ASP A 107 10.77 -6.21 4.01
CA ASP A 107 11.75 -6.60 5.02
C ASP A 107 11.08 -6.87 6.38
N ARG A 108 11.53 -7.91 7.08
CA ARG A 108 10.98 -8.30 8.38
C ARG A 108 11.01 -7.14 9.36
N GLY A 109 9.87 -6.85 9.98
CA GLY A 109 9.70 -5.77 10.96
C GLY A 109 9.41 -4.40 10.35
N PHE A 110 9.38 -4.28 9.02
CA PHE A 110 9.01 -3.05 8.33
C PHE A 110 7.55 -3.09 7.88
N ALA A 111 6.98 -1.91 7.66
CA ALA A 111 5.66 -1.73 7.09
C ALA A 111 5.73 -0.85 5.84
N THR A 112 5.02 -1.26 4.80
CA THR A 112 4.71 -0.42 3.65
C THR A 112 3.35 0.23 3.89
N ILE A 113 3.28 1.56 3.78
CA ILE A 113 2.03 2.32 3.92
C ILE A 113 1.75 2.96 2.56
N HIS A 114 0.55 2.77 2.04
CA HIS A 114 0.12 3.38 0.79
C HIS A 114 -1.37 3.71 0.81
N TRP A 115 -1.80 4.57 -0.10
CA TRP A 115 -3.23 4.78 -0.32
C TRP A 115 -3.84 3.50 -0.89
N GLY A 116 -5.06 3.15 -0.48
CA GLY A 116 -5.73 1.94 -1.01
C GLY A 116 -5.93 2.01 -2.53
N ARG A 117 -6.18 3.22 -3.05
CA ARG A 117 -6.25 3.50 -4.50
C ARG A 117 -4.92 3.44 -5.26
N HIS A 118 -3.78 3.13 -4.64
CA HIS A 118 -2.50 3.00 -5.37
C HIS A 118 -2.47 1.64 -6.10
N PRO A 119 -2.50 1.60 -7.44
CA PRO A 119 -2.52 0.33 -8.14
C PRO A 119 -1.22 -0.42 -7.90
N HIS A 120 -1.33 -1.68 -7.48
CA HIS A 120 -0.18 -2.49 -7.12
C HIS A 120 -0.43 -3.98 -7.35
N MET A 121 0.65 -4.75 -7.34
CA MET A 121 0.62 -6.22 -7.41
C MET A 121 1.75 -6.81 -6.57
N THR A 122 1.70 -8.12 -6.29
CA THR A 122 2.85 -8.85 -5.74
C THR A 122 3.56 -9.60 -6.86
N THR A 123 4.87 -9.38 -7.02
CA THR A 123 5.70 -10.16 -7.96
C THR A 123 5.74 -11.63 -7.53
N PRO A 124 5.81 -12.58 -8.46
CA PRO A 124 5.84 -13.99 -8.11
C PRO A 124 7.02 -14.30 -7.20
N LEU A 125 6.83 -15.19 -6.23
CA LEU A 125 7.91 -15.86 -5.53
C LEU A 125 8.55 -16.85 -6.50
N THR A 126 9.82 -16.66 -6.84
CA THR A 126 10.51 -17.46 -7.87
C THR A 126 11.48 -18.48 -7.29
N SER A 127 11.99 -18.24 -6.08
CA SER A 127 12.81 -19.22 -5.37
C SER A 127 12.80 -18.96 -3.88
N GLY A 128 12.93 -20.06 -3.13
CA GLY A 128 13.25 -20.05 -1.70
C GLY A 128 12.14 -19.57 -0.79
N GLY A 129 12.29 -19.93 0.48
CA GLY A 129 11.74 -19.18 1.58
C GLY A 129 10.24 -19.11 1.81
N LYS A 130 9.91 -18.21 2.74
CA LYS A 130 8.56 -17.88 3.19
C LYS A 130 8.49 -16.40 3.53
N ARG A 131 7.44 -15.74 3.06
CA ARG A 131 7.09 -14.36 3.41
C ARG A 131 5.72 -14.34 4.07
N THR A 132 5.58 -13.74 5.23
CA THR A 132 4.29 -13.57 5.92
C THR A 132 4.07 -12.11 6.25
N ASN A 133 2.95 -11.57 5.82
CA ASN A 133 2.55 -10.20 6.04
C ASN A 133 1.18 -10.16 6.72
N ILE A 134 0.98 -9.17 7.59
CA ILE A 134 -0.36 -8.74 8.00
C ILE A 134 -0.69 -7.49 7.20
N ILE A 135 -1.86 -7.52 6.58
CA ILE A 135 -2.46 -6.37 5.89
C ILE A 135 -3.55 -5.82 6.79
N LEU A 136 -3.49 -4.51 7.03
CA LEU A 136 -4.50 -3.75 7.76
C LEU A 136 -5.01 -2.66 6.83
N THR A 137 -6.30 -2.68 6.53
CA THR A 137 -6.96 -1.62 5.75
C THR A 137 -7.69 -0.68 6.68
N TYR A 138 -7.63 0.61 6.37
CA TYR A 138 -8.31 1.66 7.13
C TYR A 138 -9.14 2.53 6.21
N CYS A 139 -10.30 2.93 6.70
CA CYS A 139 -11.21 3.88 6.06
C CYS A 139 -11.36 5.13 6.93
N PHE A 140 -11.68 6.26 6.33
CA PHE A 140 -12.05 7.46 7.08
C PHE A 140 -13.43 7.27 7.74
N LYS A 141 -13.51 7.49 9.07
CA LYS A 141 -14.75 7.41 9.88
C LYS A 141 -15.88 8.30 9.36
N GLU A 142 -15.52 9.43 8.78
CA GLU A 142 -16.47 10.31 8.11
C GLU A 142 -16.17 10.28 6.62
N LYS A 143 -17.19 9.95 5.81
CA LYS A 143 -17.22 10.34 4.40
C LYS A 143 -17.38 11.85 4.32
N ASP A 144 -16.39 12.58 4.79
CA ASP A 144 -16.37 14.04 4.73
C ASP A 144 -16.43 14.40 3.25
N LYS A 145 -17.58 14.90 2.80
CA LYS A 145 -17.92 15.09 1.37
C LYS A 145 -16.92 16.02 0.66
N ASN A 146 -16.11 16.74 1.42
CA ASN A 146 -15.04 17.61 0.93
C ASN A 146 -13.70 16.89 0.67
N HIS A 147 -13.47 15.69 1.23
CA HIS A 147 -12.28 14.89 0.96
C HIS A 147 -12.39 14.11 -0.36
N VAL A 148 -13.62 13.73 -0.74
CA VAL A 148 -13.93 13.10 -2.04
C VAL A 148 -13.50 14.00 -3.21
N LEU A 149 -13.59 15.33 -3.05
CA LEU A 149 -13.28 16.28 -4.12
C LEU A 149 -11.80 16.37 -4.50
N ASN A 150 -10.88 16.05 -3.57
CA ASN A 150 -9.44 15.99 -3.84
C ASN A 150 -8.93 14.56 -4.12
N GLN A 151 -9.84 13.58 -4.14
CA GLN A 151 -9.55 12.17 -4.42
C GLN A 151 -10.10 11.69 -5.77
N ASN A 152 -10.71 12.59 -6.55
CA ASN A 152 -11.33 12.26 -7.84
C ASN A 152 -10.31 11.75 -8.87
N CYS A 153 -10.39 10.46 -9.18
CA CYS A 153 -10.24 9.98 -10.56
C CYS A 153 -11.63 9.47 -10.97
N PHE A 154 -12.22 10.12 -11.96
CA PHE A 154 -13.48 9.72 -12.57
C PHE A 154 -13.27 8.41 -13.34
N PHE A 155 -14.18 7.45 -13.17
CA PHE A 155 -14.36 6.33 -14.11
C PHE A 155 -15.76 6.45 -14.70
N THR A 156 -15.87 6.53 -16.02
CA THR A 156 -17.11 6.26 -16.75
C THR A 156 -16.98 4.90 -17.42
N SER A 157 -18.04 4.11 -17.33
CA SER A 157 -18.24 2.82 -18.01
C SER A 157 -18.12 2.90 -19.53
#